data_AF-Q1GFE7-F1
#
_entry.id   AF-Q1GFE7-F1
#
_cell.length_a   1.000
_cell.length_b   1.000
_cell.length_c   1.000
_cell.angle_alpha   90.00
_cell.angle_beta   90.00
_cell.angle_gamma   90.00
#
_symmetry.space_group_name_H-M   'P 1'
#
loop_
_entity.id
_entity.type
_entity.pdbx_description
1 polymer ?
#
loop_
_entity_poly.entity_id
_entity_poly.type
_entity_poly.pdbx_seq_one_letter_code
_entity_poly.pdbx_strand_id
1 'polypeptide(L)'
;MSFPAVRRLCLLAATLALPSAGQAALDLCNDTTAAQRVAIGFQEAGDWTSKGWWDLPAGSCTEVLSSASTSRFYYLRVETEGWAFTDDRLGFCVADTDFEIKGEDGCARRGFRQENFARIDTRGAAAPDPTAQTRPAADPDTGSDAARRTFTHHLSAHLTPIKSDVPARHVVQSGFSTKAVFQGCDAETTAYASFCTFIGAGRRYLVYDDGRTSAALWQEIQQAIRGRRYTLEGLREDLFDTTSELVLRAIRPEPEDRSDQLLASLQGLWRSTIDPNDSFRVSGAERINAYAGAETSVEYLSLHKPCAEAGDVGPFLFTWDNNSGTSLCYAIARLTDTELALIYLPRGTELVYRREG
;
A
#
# COMPACT_ATOMS: atom_id res chain seq x y z
N MET A 1 54.56 -38.95 65.72
CA MET A 1 53.30 -39.08 64.96
C MET A 1 52.46 -37.83 65.21
N SER A 2 51.88 -37.26 64.14
CA SER A 2 50.81 -36.23 64.08
C SER A 2 51.17 -35.00 63.21
N PHE A 3 50.55 -34.92 62.03
CA PHE A 3 50.37 -33.73 61.19
C PHE A 3 49.25 -32.83 61.76
N PRO A 4 49.27 -31.50 61.54
CA PRO A 4 48.37 -30.89 60.54
C PRO A 4 48.95 -29.57 59.95
N ALA A 5 48.44 -28.87 58.94
CA ALA A 5 47.52 -29.10 57.83
C ALA A 5 47.75 -27.90 56.89
N VAL A 6 48.04 -28.12 55.61
CA VAL A 6 48.18 -27.04 54.62
C VAL A 6 46.78 -26.66 54.16
N ARG A 7 46.34 -25.45 54.48
CA ARG A 7 45.03 -24.92 54.08
C ARG A 7 45.12 -24.43 52.63
N ARG A 8 44.70 -25.27 51.67
CA ARG A 8 44.52 -24.89 50.27
C ARG A 8 43.33 -23.92 50.16
N LEU A 9 43.60 -22.69 49.77
CA LEU A 9 42.60 -21.70 49.43
C LEU A 9 42.13 -21.98 47.99
N CYS A 10 41.04 -22.75 47.84
CA CYS A 10 40.36 -22.89 46.55
C CYS A 10 39.62 -21.59 46.24
N LEU A 11 40.14 -20.78 45.32
CA LEU A 11 39.35 -19.76 44.64
C LEU A 11 38.28 -20.47 43.79
N LEU A 12 37.03 -20.46 44.24
CA LEU A 12 35.89 -20.72 43.35
C LEU A 12 35.76 -19.51 42.41
N ALA A 13 36.29 -19.65 41.19
CA ALA A 13 35.90 -18.82 40.08
C ALA A 13 34.45 -19.17 39.70
N ALA A 14 33.50 -18.44 40.25
CA ALA A 14 32.11 -18.49 39.79
C ALA A 14 32.07 -17.89 38.38
N THR A 15 32.16 -18.75 37.37
CA THR A 15 31.84 -18.39 35.99
C THR A 15 30.36 -18.03 35.93
N LEU A 16 30.07 -16.72 35.97
CA LEU A 16 28.79 -16.16 35.56
C LEU A 16 28.59 -16.50 34.08
N ALA A 17 27.93 -17.63 33.81
CA ALA A 17 27.39 -17.92 32.50
C ALA A 17 26.29 -16.88 32.24
N LEU A 18 26.66 -15.81 31.53
CA LEU A 18 25.69 -14.92 30.91
C LEU A 18 24.81 -15.78 29.99
N PRO A 19 23.48 -15.78 30.14
CA PRO A 19 22.62 -16.49 29.21
C PRO A 19 22.87 -15.93 27.81
N SER A 20 23.38 -16.75 26.90
CA SER A 20 23.43 -16.43 25.48
C SER A 20 21.99 -16.14 25.04
N ALA A 21 21.74 -14.97 24.46
CA ALA A 21 20.47 -14.69 23.81
C ALA A 21 20.28 -15.75 22.71
N GLY A 22 19.48 -16.78 23.01
CA GLY A 22 19.20 -17.86 22.08
C GLY A 22 18.59 -17.29 20.82
N GLN A 23 19.16 -17.63 19.67
CA GLN A 23 18.67 -17.22 18.37
C GLN A 23 17.27 -17.78 18.18
N ALA A 24 16.29 -16.89 18.02
CA ALA A 24 14.89 -17.29 17.84
C ALA A 24 14.53 -17.25 16.36
N ALA A 25 13.91 -18.33 15.86
CA ALA A 25 13.26 -18.30 14.56
C ALA A 25 11.93 -17.53 14.66
N LEU A 26 11.53 -16.85 13.59
CA LEU A 26 10.22 -16.21 13.50
C LEU A 26 9.30 -17.06 12.62
N ASP A 27 8.23 -17.56 13.21
CA ASP A 27 7.13 -18.21 12.52
C ASP A 27 5.94 -17.26 12.41
N LEU A 28 5.39 -17.15 11.20
CA LEU A 28 4.10 -16.51 10.99
C LEU A 28 3.05 -17.59 10.79
N CYS A 29 2.00 -17.55 11.60
CA CYS A 29 0.85 -18.42 11.48
C CYS A 29 -0.33 -17.66 10.88
N ASN A 30 -0.77 -18.10 9.71
CA ASN A 30 -2.01 -17.65 9.12
C ASN A 30 -3.19 -18.35 9.79
N ASP A 31 -3.69 -17.77 10.88
CA ASP A 31 -4.87 -18.20 11.61
C ASP A 31 -6.18 -17.61 11.04
N THR A 32 -6.12 -17.01 9.85
CA THR A 32 -7.29 -16.52 9.12
C THR A 32 -7.93 -17.60 8.25
N THR A 33 -9.09 -17.29 7.66
CA THR A 33 -9.84 -18.21 6.79
C THR A 33 -9.42 -18.16 5.32
N ALA A 34 -8.49 -17.29 4.95
CA ALA A 34 -8.03 -17.09 3.58
C ALA A 34 -6.51 -17.22 3.48
N ALA A 35 -5.98 -17.54 2.31
CA ALA A 35 -4.53 -17.45 2.08
C ALA A 35 -4.08 -15.99 2.24
N GLN A 36 -2.93 -15.77 2.86
CA GLN A 36 -2.39 -14.44 3.13
C GLN A 36 -1.00 -14.33 2.50
N ARG A 37 -0.72 -13.19 1.87
CA ARG A 37 0.61 -12.88 1.31
C ARG A 37 1.34 -11.90 2.22
N VAL A 38 2.53 -12.27 2.67
CA VAL A 38 3.23 -11.57 3.77
C VAL A 38 4.66 -11.19 3.43
N ALA A 39 5.14 -10.11 4.03
CA ALA A 39 6.53 -9.65 3.99
C ALA A 39 7.00 -9.27 5.40
N ILE A 40 8.31 -9.34 5.63
CA ILE A 40 8.95 -9.03 6.92
C ILE A 40 10.09 -8.04 6.74
N GLY A 41 10.07 -6.96 7.52
CA GLY A 41 11.19 -6.06 7.77
C GLY A 41 11.92 -6.42 9.07
N PHE A 42 13.24 -6.34 9.10
CA PHE A 42 14.07 -6.60 10.27
C PHE A 42 15.44 -5.96 10.16
N GLN A 43 16.17 -5.89 11.26
CA GLN A 43 17.54 -5.42 11.26
C GLN A 43 18.50 -6.61 11.27
N GLU A 44 19.45 -6.63 10.34
CA GLU A 44 20.52 -7.63 10.24
C GLU A 44 21.87 -6.92 10.22
N ALA A 45 22.76 -7.26 11.15
CA ALA A 45 24.09 -6.66 11.29
C ALA A 45 24.13 -5.11 11.36
N GLY A 46 23.02 -4.49 11.78
CA GLY A 46 22.90 -3.02 11.88
C GLY A 46 22.14 -2.38 10.71
N ASP A 47 21.92 -3.11 9.62
CA ASP A 47 21.20 -2.63 8.44
C ASP A 47 19.75 -3.14 8.43
N TRP A 48 18.83 -2.29 7.99
CA TRP A 48 17.46 -2.72 7.74
C TRP A 48 17.40 -3.61 6.51
N THR A 49 16.55 -4.63 6.55
CA THR A 49 16.30 -5.54 5.43
C THR A 49 14.82 -5.91 5.43
N SER A 50 14.21 -5.92 4.26
CA SER A 50 12.87 -6.46 4.04
C SER A 50 12.92 -7.67 3.12
N LYS A 51 12.10 -8.67 3.40
CA LYS A 51 11.99 -9.91 2.63
C LYS A 51 10.52 -10.27 2.45
N GLY A 52 10.18 -10.89 1.33
CA GLY A 52 8.82 -11.27 0.96
C GLY A 52 8.83 -11.86 -0.45
N TRP A 53 7.71 -12.06 -1.13
CA TRP A 53 6.41 -12.31 -0.54
C TRP A 53 6.33 -13.81 -0.20
N TRP A 54 5.79 -14.16 0.96
CA TRP A 54 5.44 -15.55 1.24
C TRP A 54 3.93 -15.70 1.16
N ASP A 55 3.48 -16.66 0.37
CA ASP A 55 2.07 -17.06 0.31
C ASP A 55 1.81 -18.12 1.39
N LEU A 56 1.05 -17.74 2.42
CA LEU A 56 0.69 -18.60 3.55
C LEU A 56 -0.75 -19.09 3.37
N PRO A 57 -0.99 -20.38 3.09
CA PRO A 57 -2.33 -20.96 3.10
C PRO A 57 -3.05 -20.75 4.45
N ALA A 58 -4.39 -20.73 4.42
CA ALA A 58 -5.21 -20.66 5.63
C ALA A 58 -4.87 -21.82 6.59
N GLY A 59 -4.69 -21.51 7.87
CA GLY A 59 -4.34 -22.47 8.92
C GLY A 59 -2.88 -22.95 8.91
N SER A 60 -2.02 -22.41 8.05
CA SER A 60 -0.60 -22.81 7.96
C SER A 60 0.31 -21.88 8.76
N CYS A 61 1.45 -22.41 9.21
CA CYS A 61 2.54 -21.64 9.79
C CYS A 61 3.80 -21.81 8.96
N THR A 62 4.50 -20.70 8.68
CA THR A 62 5.74 -20.68 7.90
C THR A 62 6.84 -20.00 8.69
N GLU A 63 8.01 -20.65 8.77
CA GLU A 63 9.24 -20.04 9.28
C GLU A 63 9.74 -19.04 8.24
N VAL A 64 9.56 -17.75 8.51
CA VAL A 64 9.94 -16.67 7.58
C VAL A 64 11.38 -16.18 7.82
N LEU A 65 11.91 -16.41 9.02
CA LEU A 65 13.30 -16.10 9.35
C LEU A 65 13.91 -17.21 10.20
N SER A 66 14.99 -17.78 9.67
CA SER A 66 15.79 -18.77 10.39
C SER A 66 16.72 -18.10 11.42
N SER A 67 17.11 -18.85 12.44
CA SER A 67 17.75 -18.43 13.70
C SER A 67 19.14 -17.77 13.56
N ALA A 68 19.24 -16.66 12.85
CA ALA A 68 20.39 -15.77 12.82
C ALA A 68 20.04 -14.31 13.22
N SER A 69 18.75 -13.95 13.26
CA SER A 69 18.33 -12.61 13.67
C SER A 69 17.99 -12.57 15.16
N THR A 70 18.82 -11.87 15.93
CA THR A 70 18.58 -11.58 17.36
C THR A 70 17.64 -10.38 17.54
N SER A 71 16.93 -9.95 16.50
CA SER A 71 16.11 -8.74 16.59
C SER A 71 14.93 -8.97 17.54
N ARG A 72 14.76 -8.03 18.47
CA ARG A 72 13.55 -7.96 19.30
C ARG A 72 12.33 -7.61 18.45
N PHE A 73 12.54 -6.75 17.47
CA PHE A 73 11.48 -6.18 16.67
C PHE A 73 11.57 -6.72 15.25
N TYR A 74 10.45 -7.28 14.81
CA TYR A 74 10.21 -7.58 13.41
C TYR A 74 9.07 -6.70 12.93
N TYR A 75 8.98 -6.50 11.64
CA TYR A 75 7.98 -5.64 11.03
C TYR A 75 7.25 -6.51 10.02
N LEU A 76 5.93 -6.60 10.13
CA LEU A 76 5.09 -7.41 9.27
C LEU A 76 4.37 -6.53 8.27
N ARG A 77 4.23 -6.99 7.04
CA ARG A 77 3.26 -6.50 6.08
C ARG A 77 2.45 -7.68 5.57
N VAL A 78 1.14 -7.50 5.46
CA VAL A 78 0.26 -8.44 4.77
C VAL A 78 -0.43 -7.69 3.63
N GLU A 79 -0.41 -8.25 2.43
CA GLU A 79 -1.10 -7.74 1.25
C GLU A 79 -2.05 -8.82 0.73
N THR A 80 -3.32 -8.76 1.12
CA THR A 80 -4.33 -9.72 0.64
C THR A 80 -5.68 -9.04 0.59
N GLU A 81 -6.38 -9.24 -0.51
CA GLU A 81 -7.70 -8.65 -0.74
C GLU A 81 -8.72 -9.13 0.32
N GLY A 82 -9.65 -8.25 0.68
CA GLY A 82 -10.70 -8.55 1.67
C GLY A 82 -10.26 -8.45 3.14
N TRP A 83 -9.03 -8.03 3.41
CA TRP A 83 -8.50 -7.85 4.76
C TRP A 83 -7.96 -6.44 4.98
N ALA A 84 -8.35 -5.80 6.08
CA ALA A 84 -7.78 -4.54 6.51
C ALA A 84 -6.55 -4.84 7.36
N PHE A 85 -5.40 -4.35 6.91
CA PHE A 85 -4.14 -4.47 7.63
C PHE A 85 -3.91 -3.22 8.48
N THR A 86 -3.61 -3.41 9.77
CA THR A 86 -3.28 -2.32 10.69
C THR A 86 -1.76 -2.23 10.85
N ASP A 87 -1.15 -1.14 10.37
CA ASP A 87 0.30 -0.88 10.43
C ASP A 87 0.70 0.11 11.56
N ASP A 88 2.01 0.20 11.81
CA ASP A 88 2.63 1.15 12.75
C ASP A 88 3.35 2.32 12.04
N ARG A 89 3.03 2.55 10.76
CA ARG A 89 3.61 3.60 9.88
C ARG A 89 5.12 3.56 9.75
N LEU A 90 5.70 2.36 9.78
CA LEU A 90 7.12 2.14 9.56
C LEU A 90 7.34 1.63 8.14
N GLY A 91 7.97 2.47 7.31
CA GLY A 91 8.14 2.24 5.88
C GLY A 91 9.31 1.31 5.57
N PHE A 92 9.07 0.29 4.74
CA PHE A 92 10.12 -0.55 4.14
C PHE A 92 9.90 -0.69 2.63
N CYS A 93 10.96 -1.04 1.92
CA CYS A 93 10.90 -1.31 0.50
C CYS A 93 10.30 -2.71 0.21
N VAL A 94 9.44 -2.82 -0.79
CA VAL A 94 8.89 -4.10 -1.29
C VAL A 94 8.94 -4.15 -2.81
N ALA A 95 8.97 -5.36 -3.38
CA ALA A 95 8.79 -5.57 -4.82
C ALA A 95 7.46 -6.31 -5.08
N ASP A 96 7.02 -6.40 -6.33
CA ASP A 96 5.75 -7.09 -6.68
C ASP A 96 5.88 -8.62 -6.72
N THR A 97 7.11 -9.14 -6.78
CA THR A 97 7.46 -10.57 -6.71
C THR A 97 8.31 -10.85 -5.48
N ASP A 98 8.63 -12.11 -5.22
CA ASP A 98 9.56 -12.50 -4.16
C ASP A 98 10.87 -11.69 -4.20
N PHE A 99 11.30 -11.22 -3.02
CA PHE A 99 12.32 -10.20 -2.84
C PHE A 99 13.08 -10.34 -1.52
N GLU A 100 14.30 -9.80 -1.56
CA GLU A 100 15.12 -9.47 -0.40
C GLU A 100 15.81 -8.13 -0.68
N ILE A 101 15.51 -7.10 0.11
CA ILE A 101 15.93 -5.72 -0.12
C ILE A 101 16.62 -5.19 1.15
N LYS A 102 17.89 -4.79 1.02
CA LYS A 102 18.62 -4.10 2.09
C LYS A 102 18.33 -2.60 2.08
N GLY A 103 18.18 -1.97 3.23
CA GLY A 103 17.84 -0.56 3.39
C GLY A 103 16.36 -0.28 3.16
N GLU A 104 15.81 0.56 4.02
CA GLU A 104 14.43 1.03 4.09
C GLU A 104 14.18 2.34 3.33
N ASP A 105 15.26 3.05 2.99
CA ASP A 105 15.20 4.37 2.37
C ASP A 105 15.32 4.33 0.85
N GLY A 106 14.70 5.33 0.21
CA GLY A 106 14.82 5.57 -1.22
C GLY A 106 14.31 4.41 -2.08
N CYS A 107 13.32 3.65 -1.61
CA CYS A 107 12.73 2.50 -2.30
C CYS A 107 12.43 2.81 -3.77
N ALA A 108 11.75 3.94 -4.02
CA ALA A 108 11.41 4.37 -5.37
C ALA A 108 12.64 4.56 -6.28
N ARG A 109 13.72 5.21 -5.78
CA ARG A 109 14.98 5.40 -6.53
C ARG A 109 15.66 4.07 -6.90
N ARG A 110 15.26 2.99 -6.24
CA ARG A 110 15.83 1.65 -6.35
C ARG A 110 14.88 0.67 -7.05
N GLY A 111 13.73 1.15 -7.55
CA GLY A 111 12.74 0.34 -8.28
C GLY A 111 11.82 -0.47 -7.37
N PHE A 112 11.63 -0.05 -6.12
CA PHE A 112 10.78 -0.71 -5.13
C PHE A 112 9.63 0.19 -4.67
N ARG A 113 8.50 -0.39 -4.29
CA ARG A 113 7.42 0.32 -3.59
C ARG A 113 7.82 0.53 -2.13
N GLN A 114 7.34 1.59 -1.49
CA GLN A 114 7.48 1.78 -0.05
C GLN A 114 6.13 1.51 0.61
N GLU A 115 6.09 0.57 1.54
CA GLU A 115 4.87 0.14 2.25
C GLU A 115 5.06 0.25 3.76
N ASN A 116 3.96 0.44 4.49
CA ASN A 116 3.98 0.52 5.95
C ASN A 116 3.82 -0.86 6.60
N PHE A 117 4.63 -1.12 7.63
CA PHE A 117 4.65 -2.39 8.34
C PHE A 117 4.18 -2.21 9.79
N ALA A 118 3.63 -3.27 10.37
CA ALA A 118 3.26 -3.37 11.78
C ALA A 118 4.39 -4.00 12.60
N ARG A 119 4.65 -3.50 13.80
CA ARG A 119 5.72 -4.00 14.67
C ARG A 119 5.29 -5.23 15.46
N ILE A 120 6.06 -6.29 15.30
CA ILE A 120 6.06 -7.50 16.13
C ILE A 120 7.13 -7.33 17.22
N ASP A 121 6.75 -7.39 18.50
CA ASP A 121 7.68 -7.41 19.64
C ASP A 121 7.80 -8.82 20.23
N THR A 122 9.00 -9.40 20.15
CA THR A 122 9.25 -10.77 20.62
C THR A 122 9.34 -10.90 22.16
N ARG A 123 9.22 -9.80 22.92
CA ARG A 123 9.19 -9.86 24.40
C ARG A 123 7.84 -10.29 25.00
N GLY A 124 6.77 -10.32 24.20
CA GLY A 124 5.39 -10.51 24.67
C GLY A 124 4.85 -11.94 24.69
N ALA A 125 5.52 -12.91 24.06
CA ALA A 125 5.07 -14.31 24.07
C ALA A 125 5.44 -14.98 25.40
N ALA A 126 4.46 -15.11 26.28
CA ALA A 126 4.58 -15.92 27.48
C ALA A 126 4.59 -17.40 27.09
N ALA A 127 5.70 -18.06 27.43
CA ALA A 127 5.93 -19.52 27.50
C ALA A 127 5.74 -20.34 26.20
N PRO A 128 6.56 -21.39 26.00
CA PRO A 128 6.32 -22.35 24.92
C PRO A 128 4.95 -22.99 25.08
N ASP A 129 4.19 -23.06 23.99
CA ASP A 129 2.93 -23.79 23.90
C ASP A 129 3.17 -25.29 24.19
N PRO A 130 2.53 -25.88 25.22
CA PRO A 130 2.65 -27.32 25.49
C PRO A 130 2.04 -28.21 24.40
N THR A 131 1.37 -27.63 23.40
CA THR A 131 0.78 -28.33 22.25
C THR A 131 1.54 -28.16 20.94
N ALA A 132 2.70 -27.50 20.94
CA ALA A 132 3.61 -27.49 19.80
C ALA A 132 4.02 -28.93 19.46
N GLN A 133 3.36 -29.50 18.44
CA GLN A 133 3.69 -30.82 17.94
C GLN A 133 5.11 -30.75 17.39
N THR A 134 6.04 -31.39 18.09
CA THR A 134 7.40 -31.65 17.64
C THR A 134 7.33 -32.17 16.22
N ARG A 135 7.78 -31.37 15.25
CA ARG A 135 8.00 -31.86 13.89
C ARG A 135 9.02 -33.00 14.02
N PRO A 136 8.74 -34.22 13.54
CA PRO A 136 9.70 -35.31 13.68
C PRO A 136 10.99 -34.90 12.96
N ALA A 137 12.10 -34.91 13.71
CA ALA A 137 13.43 -34.77 13.17
C ALA A 137 13.66 -35.90 12.17
N ALA A 138 13.93 -35.53 10.91
CA ALA A 138 14.64 -36.43 10.04
C ALA A 138 16.10 -36.44 10.54
N ASP A 139 16.60 -37.66 10.79
CA ASP A 139 17.95 -38.05 11.24
C ASP A 139 18.28 -37.99 12.74
N PRO A 140 18.53 -39.14 13.40
CA PRO A 140 18.95 -39.22 14.80
C PRO A 140 20.47 -39.41 14.89
N ASP A 141 21.27 -38.48 14.39
CA ASP A 141 22.71 -38.50 14.66
C ASP A 141 23.35 -37.12 14.48
N THR A 142 23.13 -36.21 15.44
CA THR A 142 24.12 -35.18 15.85
C THR A 142 23.66 -34.51 17.15
N GLY A 143 24.60 -34.33 18.08
CA GLY A 143 24.34 -33.93 19.45
C GLY A 143 23.95 -32.46 19.68
N SER A 144 23.31 -32.26 20.84
CA SER A 144 22.91 -31.02 21.51
C SER A 144 21.95 -30.08 20.76
N ASP A 145 20.68 -30.45 20.73
CA ASP A 145 19.56 -29.52 20.53
C ASP A 145 19.51 -28.52 21.69
N ALA A 146 20.21 -27.40 21.55
CA ALA A 146 19.78 -26.17 22.20
C ALA A 146 18.39 -25.85 21.64
N ALA A 147 17.34 -26.10 22.41
CA ALA A 147 15.94 -25.88 22.01
C ALA A 147 15.80 -24.53 21.30
N ARG A 148 15.69 -24.56 19.97
CA ARG A 148 15.52 -23.38 19.12
C ARG A 148 14.22 -22.73 19.58
N ARG A 149 14.33 -21.54 20.17
CA ARG A 149 13.15 -20.82 20.64
C ARG A 149 12.46 -20.24 19.43
N THR A 150 11.42 -20.88 18.92
CA THR A 150 10.62 -20.30 17.86
C THR A 150 9.64 -19.29 18.46
N PHE A 151 9.63 -18.09 17.92
CA PHE A 151 8.61 -17.09 18.23
C PHE A 151 7.53 -17.15 17.15
N THR A 152 6.29 -17.37 17.57
CA THR A 152 5.14 -17.48 16.67
C THR A 152 4.30 -16.21 16.75
N HIS A 153 3.97 -15.66 15.59
CA HIS A 153 3.07 -14.52 15.46
C HIS A 153 1.87 -14.87 14.59
N HIS A 154 0.68 -14.55 15.08
CA HIS A 154 -0.59 -14.81 14.38
C HIS A 154 -0.97 -13.60 13.53
N LEU A 155 -1.28 -13.83 12.24
CA LEU A 155 -1.62 -12.73 11.33
C LEU A 155 -2.89 -11.99 11.75
N SER A 156 -3.84 -12.66 12.41
CA SER A 156 -5.06 -12.03 12.95
C SER A 156 -4.78 -10.87 13.92
N ALA A 157 -3.58 -10.78 14.50
CA ALA A 157 -3.19 -9.66 15.37
C ALA A 157 -3.18 -8.30 14.64
N HIS A 158 -2.96 -8.31 13.32
CA HIS A 158 -2.91 -7.10 12.48
C HIS A 158 -3.93 -7.12 11.35
N LEU A 159 -4.71 -8.20 11.25
CA LEU A 159 -5.70 -8.39 10.20
C LEU A 159 -7.09 -8.36 10.80
N THR A 160 -7.88 -7.38 10.35
CA THR A 160 -9.31 -7.41 10.55
C THR A 160 -9.93 -7.89 9.24
N PRO A 161 -10.75 -8.97 9.23
CA PRO A 161 -11.53 -9.28 8.06
C PRO A 161 -12.34 -8.03 7.78
N ILE A 162 -12.26 -7.51 6.55
CA ILE A 162 -13.18 -6.47 6.15
C ILE A 162 -14.51 -7.20 6.14
N LYS A 163 -15.27 -7.04 7.23
CA LYS A 163 -16.63 -7.55 7.28
C LYS A 163 -17.30 -6.91 6.09
N SER A 164 -17.57 -7.72 5.07
CA SER A 164 -18.68 -7.47 4.20
C SER A 164 -19.91 -7.53 5.11
N ASP A 165 -20.18 -6.44 5.83
CA ASP A 165 -21.54 -6.01 6.16
C ASP A 165 -22.20 -5.58 4.84
N VAL A 166 -22.16 -6.50 3.86
CA VAL A 166 -23.07 -6.57 2.75
C VAL A 166 -24.17 -7.45 3.33
N PRO A 167 -25.22 -6.88 3.96
CA PRO A 167 -26.47 -7.63 4.07
C PRO A 167 -26.76 -8.17 2.68
N ALA A 168 -27.12 -9.46 2.59
CA ALA A 168 -27.50 -10.11 1.35
C ALA A 168 -28.28 -9.11 0.47
N ARG A 169 -27.61 -8.59 -0.56
CA ARG A 169 -28.12 -7.60 -1.51
C ARG A 169 -28.89 -6.43 -0.86
N HIS A 170 -28.17 -5.38 -0.50
CA HIS A 170 -28.55 -4.08 -1.05
C HIS A 170 -27.69 -3.83 -2.28
N VAL A 171 -28.03 -4.50 -3.39
CA VAL A 171 -27.93 -3.83 -4.69
C VAL A 171 -28.65 -2.51 -4.46
N VAL A 172 -27.97 -1.38 -4.60
CA VAL A 172 -28.66 -0.12 -4.78
C VAL A 172 -29.37 -0.27 -6.13
N GLN A 173 -30.59 -0.83 -6.08
CA GLN A 173 -31.43 -1.12 -7.25
C GLN A 173 -31.97 0.16 -7.89
N SER A 174 -31.78 1.32 -7.26
CA SER A 174 -31.95 2.62 -7.90
C SER A 174 -30.71 2.94 -8.72
N GLY A 175 -30.88 3.19 -10.02
CA GLY A 175 -29.76 3.52 -10.91
C GLY A 175 -28.77 4.49 -10.29
N PHE A 176 -27.50 4.11 -10.26
CA PHE A 176 -26.41 5.00 -9.89
C PHE A 176 -26.16 5.96 -11.05
N SER A 177 -25.96 7.24 -10.74
CA SER A 177 -25.61 8.26 -11.72
C SER A 177 -24.50 9.13 -11.13
N THR A 178 -23.41 9.32 -11.87
CA THR A 178 -22.30 10.19 -11.47
C THR A 178 -21.68 10.87 -12.68
N LYS A 179 -20.87 11.91 -12.44
CA LYS A 179 -20.06 12.56 -13.47
C LYS A 179 -18.59 12.25 -13.21
N ALA A 180 -17.90 11.78 -14.24
CA ALA A 180 -16.48 11.43 -14.14
C ALA A 180 -15.74 11.68 -15.46
N VAL A 181 -14.45 11.95 -15.35
CA VAL A 181 -13.54 12.18 -16.47
C VAL A 181 -12.99 10.84 -16.94
N PHE A 182 -13.13 10.55 -18.23
CA PHE A 182 -12.57 9.35 -18.83
C PHE A 182 -11.04 9.41 -18.90
N GLN A 183 -10.34 8.36 -18.46
CA GLN A 183 -8.88 8.26 -18.52
C GLN A 183 -8.41 7.41 -19.70
N GLY A 184 -9.11 6.33 -20.02
CA GLY A 184 -8.70 5.40 -21.06
C GLY A 184 -9.13 3.98 -20.74
N CYS A 185 -8.79 3.07 -21.65
CA CYS A 185 -8.99 1.64 -21.47
C CYS A 185 -7.65 0.92 -21.62
N ASP A 186 -7.41 -0.05 -20.74
CA ASP A 186 -6.21 -0.86 -20.68
C ASP A 186 -6.57 -2.36 -20.78
N ALA A 187 -5.64 -3.16 -21.26
CA ALA A 187 -5.77 -4.62 -21.33
C ALA A 187 -4.89 -5.25 -20.23
N GLU A 188 -5.47 -6.09 -19.39
CA GLU A 188 -4.71 -6.78 -18.33
C GLU A 188 -3.86 -7.93 -18.93
N THR A 189 -2.62 -8.08 -18.44
CA THR A 189 -1.62 -9.02 -19.00
C THR A 189 -1.88 -10.48 -18.65
N THR A 190 -2.83 -10.79 -17.76
CA THR A 190 -3.25 -12.16 -17.45
C THR A 190 -4.77 -12.31 -17.55
N ALA A 191 -5.18 -13.23 -18.42
CA ALA A 191 -6.50 -13.86 -18.55
C ALA A 191 -7.75 -13.00 -18.22
N TYR A 192 -8.17 -12.21 -19.22
CA TYR A 192 -9.57 -11.83 -19.53
C TYR A 192 -10.27 -10.74 -18.69
N ALA A 193 -9.63 -9.58 -18.54
CA ALA A 193 -10.42 -8.35 -18.47
C ALA A 193 -9.66 -7.19 -19.12
N SER A 194 -10.21 -6.64 -20.21
CA SER A 194 -9.92 -5.25 -20.56
C SER A 194 -10.79 -4.37 -19.68
N PHE A 195 -10.30 -3.22 -19.23
CA PHE A 195 -11.09 -2.33 -18.41
C PHE A 195 -10.92 -0.88 -18.84
N CYS A 196 -11.92 -0.07 -18.56
CA CYS A 196 -11.91 1.36 -18.81
C CYS A 196 -12.03 2.12 -17.48
N THR A 197 -11.26 3.20 -17.35
CA THR A 197 -11.15 3.98 -16.11
C THR A 197 -11.80 5.35 -16.24
N PHE A 198 -12.59 5.73 -15.24
CA PHE A 198 -13.14 7.06 -15.06
C PHE A 198 -12.79 7.62 -13.68
N ILE A 199 -12.53 8.92 -13.57
CA ILE A 199 -12.14 9.58 -12.32
C ILE A 199 -13.12 10.71 -12.01
N GLY A 200 -13.74 10.69 -10.84
CA GLY A 200 -14.69 11.73 -10.45
C GLY A 200 -15.35 11.47 -9.09
N ALA A 201 -15.93 12.51 -8.51
CA ALA A 201 -16.60 12.43 -7.20
C ALA A 201 -15.74 11.76 -6.11
N GLY A 202 -14.43 12.06 -6.09
CA GLY A 202 -13.47 11.50 -5.14
C GLY A 202 -13.24 10.00 -5.31
N ARG A 203 -13.51 9.44 -6.50
CA ARG A 203 -13.41 8.01 -6.77
C ARG A 203 -12.79 7.70 -8.13
N ARG A 204 -12.18 6.53 -8.22
CA ARG A 204 -11.82 5.83 -9.44
C ARG A 204 -12.89 4.79 -9.75
N TYR A 205 -13.47 4.87 -10.94
CA TYR A 205 -14.46 3.94 -11.43
C TYR A 205 -13.86 3.04 -12.51
N LEU A 206 -14.06 1.74 -12.38
CA LEU A 206 -13.61 0.72 -13.32
C LEU A 206 -14.81 0.10 -14.03
N VAL A 207 -14.73 -0.05 -15.35
CA VAL A 207 -15.71 -0.79 -16.15
C VAL A 207 -14.98 -1.93 -16.83
N TYR A 208 -15.32 -3.18 -16.52
CA TYR A 208 -14.66 -4.36 -17.09
C TYR A 208 -15.39 -4.90 -18.33
N ASP A 209 -14.62 -5.48 -19.24
CA ASP A 209 -15.08 -6.25 -20.39
C ASP A 209 -15.38 -7.71 -20.00
N ASP A 210 -16.42 -7.92 -19.21
CA ASP A 210 -16.84 -9.23 -18.71
C ASP A 210 -18.26 -9.62 -19.14
N GLY A 211 -18.83 -8.83 -20.06
CA GLY A 211 -20.18 -9.02 -20.59
C GLY A 211 -21.32 -8.46 -19.74
N ARG A 212 -21.07 -7.87 -18.56
CA ARG A 212 -22.10 -7.21 -17.75
C ARG A 212 -22.55 -5.87 -18.36
N THR A 213 -21.62 -5.13 -18.95
CA THR A 213 -21.90 -3.96 -19.80
C THR A 213 -22.15 -4.43 -21.24
N SER A 214 -23.20 -3.95 -21.90
CA SER A 214 -23.53 -4.43 -23.25
C SER A 214 -22.41 -4.16 -24.25
N ALA A 215 -22.16 -5.06 -25.21
CA ALA A 215 -21.07 -4.92 -26.18
C ALA A 215 -21.14 -3.62 -27.00
N ALA A 216 -22.35 -3.13 -27.32
CA ALA A 216 -22.53 -1.85 -28.00
C ALA A 216 -22.07 -0.66 -27.14
N LEU A 217 -22.42 -0.69 -25.85
CA LEU A 217 -22.00 0.34 -24.89
C LEU A 217 -20.49 0.24 -24.59
N TRP A 218 -19.93 -0.96 -24.57
CA TRP A 218 -18.49 -1.18 -24.44
C TRP A 218 -17.71 -0.50 -25.59
N GLN A 219 -18.17 -0.69 -26.84
CA GLN A 219 -17.59 0.00 -28.00
C GLN A 219 -17.71 1.52 -27.91
N GLU A 220 -18.81 2.03 -27.36
CA GLU A 220 -19.01 3.48 -27.13
C GLU A 220 -18.00 4.00 -26.09
N ILE A 221 -17.79 3.27 -24.99
CA ILE A 221 -16.80 3.62 -23.95
C ILE A 221 -15.38 3.65 -24.54
N GLN A 222 -15.03 2.69 -25.40
CA GLN A 222 -13.71 2.64 -26.05
C GLN A 222 -13.45 3.84 -26.99
N GLN A 223 -14.52 4.52 -27.45
CA GLN A 223 -14.43 5.72 -28.28
C GLN A 223 -14.48 7.02 -27.46
N ALA A 224 -14.58 6.93 -26.14
CA ALA A 224 -14.58 8.10 -25.27
C ALA A 224 -13.24 8.85 -25.35
N ILE A 225 -13.30 10.17 -25.20
CA ILE A 225 -12.15 11.05 -25.33
C ILE A 225 -11.49 11.21 -23.95
N ARG A 226 -10.21 10.88 -23.82
CA ARG A 226 -9.45 11.08 -22.59
C ARG A 226 -9.54 12.54 -22.13
N GLY A 227 -9.77 12.75 -20.84
CA GLY A 227 -9.93 14.09 -20.26
C GLY A 227 -11.32 14.69 -20.43
N ARG A 228 -12.22 14.05 -21.20
CA ARG A 228 -13.61 14.48 -21.33
C ARG A 228 -14.47 13.93 -20.20
N ARG A 229 -15.41 14.74 -19.72
CA ARG A 229 -16.35 14.37 -18.66
C ARG A 229 -17.62 13.77 -19.23
N TYR A 230 -18.07 12.69 -18.60
CA TYR A 230 -19.28 11.97 -18.96
C TYR A 230 -20.18 11.80 -17.75
N THR A 231 -21.49 11.81 -17.97
CA THR A 231 -22.46 11.24 -17.06
C THR A 231 -22.47 9.73 -17.27
N LEU A 232 -22.26 8.98 -16.19
CA LEU A 232 -22.23 7.52 -16.14
C LEU A 232 -23.48 7.04 -15.40
N GLU A 233 -24.25 6.17 -16.02
CA GLU A 233 -25.47 5.62 -15.42
C GLU A 233 -25.45 4.10 -15.44
N GLY A 234 -25.73 3.47 -14.30
CA GLY A 234 -25.63 2.03 -14.19
C GLY A 234 -25.80 1.49 -12.78
N LEU A 235 -25.12 0.38 -12.51
CA LEU A 235 -24.96 -0.17 -11.17
C LEU A 235 -23.54 0.12 -10.69
N ARG A 236 -23.39 0.41 -9.41
CA ARG A 236 -22.08 0.59 -8.76
C ARG A 236 -21.87 -0.49 -7.71
N GLU A 237 -20.70 -1.09 -7.75
CA GLU A 237 -20.19 -1.98 -6.70
C GLU A 237 -18.93 -1.34 -6.12
N ASP A 238 -18.90 -1.14 -4.80
CA ASP A 238 -17.72 -0.57 -4.16
C ASP A 238 -16.71 -1.69 -3.92
N LEU A 239 -15.48 -1.51 -4.43
CA LEU A 239 -14.42 -2.51 -4.32
C LEU A 239 -13.64 -2.27 -3.03
N PHE A 240 -12.72 -1.31 -3.04
CA PHE A 240 -11.91 -0.89 -1.90
C PHE A 240 -11.59 0.60 -2.00
N ASP A 241 -11.44 1.27 -0.86
CA ASP A 241 -11.11 2.69 -0.77
C ASP A 241 -11.99 3.62 -1.63
N THR A 242 -11.35 4.45 -2.44
CA THR A 242 -11.97 5.34 -3.41
C THR A 242 -12.21 4.64 -4.75
N THR A 243 -12.11 3.31 -4.84
CA THR A 243 -12.32 2.56 -6.08
C THR A 243 -13.67 1.87 -6.09
N SER A 244 -14.39 1.98 -7.21
CA SER A 244 -15.65 1.28 -7.44
C SER A 244 -15.65 0.67 -8.83
N GLU A 245 -16.34 -0.45 -8.98
CA GLU A 245 -16.72 -0.99 -10.26
C GLU A 245 -18.06 -0.42 -10.72
N LEU A 246 -18.22 -0.26 -12.04
CA LEU A 246 -19.47 0.13 -12.67
C LEU A 246 -19.88 -0.89 -13.74
N VAL A 247 -21.13 -1.33 -13.65
CA VAL A 247 -21.83 -1.97 -14.77
C VAL A 247 -22.70 -0.91 -15.44
N LEU A 248 -22.22 -0.40 -16.57
CA LEU A 248 -22.85 0.73 -17.24
C LEU A 248 -24.08 0.31 -18.04
N ARG A 249 -25.10 1.16 -17.99
CA ARG A 249 -26.32 1.10 -18.82
C ARG A 249 -26.40 2.26 -19.79
N ALA A 250 -25.77 3.40 -19.48
CA ALA A 250 -25.60 4.51 -20.38
C ALA A 250 -24.34 5.32 -20.04
N ILE A 251 -23.74 5.92 -21.06
CA ILE A 251 -22.70 6.94 -20.97
C ILE A 251 -23.14 8.14 -21.81
N ARG A 252 -22.96 9.36 -21.32
CA ARG A 252 -23.31 10.58 -22.08
C ARG A 252 -22.26 11.66 -21.87
N PRO A 253 -21.70 12.28 -22.94
CA PRO A 253 -20.77 13.39 -22.78
C PRO A 253 -21.47 14.59 -22.14
N GLU A 254 -20.84 15.20 -21.15
CA GLU A 254 -21.34 16.43 -20.52
C GLU A 254 -20.93 17.66 -21.33
N PRO A 255 -21.74 18.73 -21.41
CA PRO A 255 -21.29 20.01 -21.96
C PRO A 255 -20.03 20.50 -21.25
N GLU A 256 -19.08 21.10 -21.98
CA GLU A 256 -17.88 21.65 -21.36
C GLU A 256 -18.24 22.82 -20.44
N ASP A 257 -17.72 22.79 -19.21
CA ASP A 257 -17.78 23.90 -18.28
C ASP A 257 -16.37 24.44 -17.95
N ARG A 258 -16.33 25.41 -17.04
CA ARG A 258 -15.06 26.03 -16.62
C ARG A 258 -14.09 25.02 -15.98
N SER A 259 -14.59 24.01 -15.27
CA SER A 259 -13.74 22.96 -14.70
C SER A 259 -13.13 22.10 -15.81
N ASP A 260 -13.89 21.79 -16.86
CA ASP A 260 -13.36 21.07 -18.03
C ASP A 260 -12.26 21.89 -18.74
N GLN A 261 -12.45 23.21 -18.90
CA GLN A 261 -11.45 24.11 -19.50
C GLN A 261 -10.17 24.23 -18.66
N LEU A 262 -10.31 24.30 -17.33
CA LEU A 262 -9.19 24.29 -16.41
C LEU A 262 -8.43 22.97 -16.47
N LEU A 263 -9.14 21.83 -16.53
CA LEU A 263 -8.51 20.52 -16.68
C LEU A 263 -7.74 20.41 -18.00
N ALA A 264 -8.33 20.89 -19.10
CA ALA A 264 -7.68 20.94 -20.40
C ALA A 264 -6.40 21.80 -20.35
N SER A 265 -6.46 22.95 -19.67
CA SER A 265 -5.30 23.82 -19.46
C SER A 265 -4.25 23.19 -18.54
N LEU A 266 -4.62 22.26 -17.65
CA LEU A 266 -3.68 21.56 -16.77
C LEU A 266 -2.91 20.42 -17.45
N GLN A 267 -3.37 19.88 -18.58
CA GLN A 267 -2.75 18.74 -19.25
C GLN A 267 -1.28 19.01 -19.58
N GLY A 268 -0.40 18.01 -19.48
CA GLY A 268 1.01 18.15 -19.86
C GLY A 268 1.98 18.03 -18.67
N LEU A 269 3.26 18.31 -18.92
CA LEU A 269 4.34 18.20 -17.95
C LEU A 269 4.60 19.55 -17.28
N TRP A 270 4.73 19.54 -15.96
CA TRP A 270 4.99 20.71 -15.14
C TRP A 270 6.22 20.47 -14.27
N ARG A 271 7.15 21.42 -14.23
CA ARG A 271 8.36 21.36 -13.41
C ARG A 271 8.39 22.49 -12.40
N SER A 272 8.74 22.18 -11.15
CA SER A 272 8.85 23.18 -10.08
C SER A 272 9.92 24.21 -10.40
N THR A 273 9.64 25.47 -10.06
CA THR A 273 10.57 26.59 -10.25
C THR A 273 11.63 26.70 -9.15
N ILE A 274 11.42 26.01 -8.02
CA ILE A 274 12.32 26.06 -6.85
C ILE A 274 13.12 24.76 -6.65
N ASP A 275 12.60 23.63 -7.12
CA ASP A 275 13.32 22.35 -7.16
C ASP A 275 13.21 21.75 -8.58
N PRO A 276 14.25 21.84 -9.42
CA PRO A 276 14.20 21.34 -10.79
C PRO A 276 14.04 19.83 -10.87
N ASN A 277 14.26 19.07 -9.79
CA ASN A 277 14.01 17.63 -9.76
C ASN A 277 12.52 17.31 -9.57
N ASP A 278 11.74 18.22 -8.97
CA ASP A 278 10.31 18.04 -8.73
C ASP A 278 9.49 18.40 -9.98
N SER A 279 8.71 17.45 -10.46
CA SER A 279 7.87 17.59 -11.64
C SER A 279 6.64 16.69 -11.54
N PHE A 280 5.62 16.99 -12.33
CA PHE A 280 4.48 16.09 -12.49
C PHE A 280 3.87 16.21 -13.88
N ARG A 281 3.27 15.11 -14.35
CA ARG A 281 2.53 15.07 -15.60
C ARG A 281 1.05 14.91 -15.31
N VAL A 282 0.23 15.75 -15.93
CA VAL A 282 -1.23 15.58 -15.92
C VAL A 282 -1.68 14.96 -17.23
N SER A 283 -2.41 13.86 -17.14
CA SER A 283 -3.10 13.22 -18.29
C SER A 283 -4.52 12.86 -17.88
N GLY A 284 -5.51 13.40 -18.61
CA GLY A 284 -6.90 13.33 -18.20
C GLY A 284 -7.11 13.98 -16.84
N ALA A 285 -7.55 13.19 -15.86
CA ALA A 285 -7.71 13.63 -14.46
C ALA A 285 -6.78 12.84 -13.53
N GLU A 286 -5.64 12.42 -14.05
CA GLU A 286 -4.57 11.78 -13.30
C GLU A 286 -3.33 12.70 -13.31
N ARG A 287 -2.70 12.82 -12.14
CA ARG A 287 -1.39 13.44 -11.94
C ARG A 287 -0.40 12.36 -11.54
N ILE A 288 0.68 12.25 -12.29
CA ILE A 288 1.82 11.41 -11.97
C ILE A 288 2.96 12.30 -11.54
N ASN A 289 3.29 12.28 -10.25
CA ASN A 289 4.43 13.03 -9.72
C ASN A 289 5.72 12.28 -10.02
N ALA A 290 6.80 13.02 -10.23
CA ALA A 290 8.12 12.49 -10.49
C ALA A 290 9.20 13.35 -9.82
N TYR A 291 10.19 12.67 -9.21
CA TYR A 291 11.36 13.30 -8.63
C TYR A 291 12.63 12.82 -9.32
N ALA A 292 13.43 13.76 -9.84
CA ALA A 292 14.63 13.48 -10.64
C ALA A 292 14.35 12.50 -11.81
N GLY A 293 13.15 12.59 -12.39
CA GLY A 293 12.70 11.77 -13.52
C GLY A 293 12.11 10.39 -13.16
N ALA A 294 12.15 9.97 -11.90
CA ALA A 294 11.50 8.75 -11.44
C ALA A 294 10.07 9.07 -10.95
N GLU A 295 9.06 8.32 -11.42
CA GLU A 295 7.68 8.46 -10.95
C GLU A 295 7.58 8.07 -9.46
N THR A 296 6.94 8.91 -8.66
CA THR A 296 6.89 8.76 -7.19
C THR A 296 5.50 8.44 -6.67
N SER A 297 4.45 8.96 -7.31
CA SER A 297 3.07 8.72 -6.90
C SER A 297 2.10 9.03 -8.03
N VAL A 298 0.97 8.33 -8.02
CA VAL A 298 -0.19 8.64 -8.87
C VAL A 298 -1.29 9.18 -8.00
N GLU A 299 -1.84 10.32 -8.40
CA GLU A 299 -2.97 10.97 -7.75
C GLU A 299 -4.05 11.27 -8.76
N TYR A 300 -5.29 11.30 -8.28
CA TYR A 300 -6.45 11.65 -9.06
C TYR A 300 -6.85 13.10 -8.80
N LEU A 301 -7.39 13.76 -9.83
CA LEU A 301 -7.67 15.19 -9.83
C LEU A 301 -9.18 15.44 -9.90
N SER A 302 -9.65 16.43 -9.17
CA SER A 302 -10.97 17.01 -9.36
C SER A 302 -10.96 18.52 -9.21
N LEU A 303 -11.73 19.19 -10.06
CA LEU A 303 -11.89 20.65 -10.07
C LEU A 303 -13.31 20.99 -9.62
N HIS A 304 -13.48 21.28 -8.33
CA HIS A 304 -14.80 21.61 -7.74
C HIS A 304 -14.70 22.64 -6.61
N LYS A 305 -15.85 22.97 -5.99
CA LYS A 305 -16.04 24.25 -5.29
C LYS A 305 -15.77 24.32 -3.77
N PRO A 306 -15.76 23.26 -2.94
CA PRO A 306 -15.28 23.46 -1.58
C PRO A 306 -14.16 22.51 -1.18
N CYS A 307 -13.04 23.11 -0.83
CA CYS A 307 -12.16 22.55 0.19
C CYS A 307 -12.65 23.07 1.53
N ALA A 308 -13.00 22.14 2.43
CA ALA A 308 -13.81 22.41 3.63
C ALA A 308 -13.25 23.52 4.55
N GLU A 309 -11.97 23.87 4.42
CA GLU A 309 -11.28 24.86 5.26
C GLU A 309 -11.11 26.25 4.61
N ALA A 310 -11.36 26.42 3.30
CA ALA A 310 -10.97 27.62 2.55
C ALA A 310 -12.12 28.50 2.03
N GLY A 311 -13.38 28.14 2.29
CA GLY A 311 -14.56 28.86 1.79
C GLY A 311 -14.77 28.72 0.27
N ASP A 312 -15.68 29.53 -0.29
CA ASP A 312 -16.18 29.43 -1.68
C ASP A 312 -15.37 30.25 -2.72
N VAL A 313 -14.15 30.69 -2.40
CA VAL A 313 -13.43 31.67 -3.23
C VAL A 313 -12.33 31.03 -4.07
N GLY A 314 -12.67 30.70 -5.32
CA GLY A 314 -11.72 30.33 -6.38
C GLY A 314 -11.96 28.94 -6.99
N PRO A 315 -11.31 28.60 -8.10
CA PRO A 315 -11.24 27.22 -8.55
C PRO A 315 -10.22 26.44 -7.70
N PHE A 316 -10.66 25.32 -7.13
CA PHE A 316 -9.80 24.45 -6.34
C PHE A 316 -9.40 23.22 -7.15
N LEU A 317 -8.14 22.81 -6.97
CA LEU A 317 -7.64 21.52 -7.40
C LEU A 317 -7.62 20.60 -6.17
N PHE A 318 -8.51 19.62 -6.16
CA PHE A 318 -8.53 18.55 -5.18
C PHE A 318 -7.76 17.36 -5.72
N THR A 319 -6.82 16.84 -4.95
CA THR A 319 -6.04 15.64 -5.30
C THR A 319 -6.20 14.58 -4.23
N TRP A 320 -6.23 13.31 -4.63
CA TRP A 320 -6.20 12.19 -3.70
C TRP A 320 -5.36 11.05 -4.27
N ASP A 321 -4.67 10.33 -3.39
CA ASP A 321 -3.88 9.16 -3.78
C ASP A 321 -4.78 7.94 -4.11
N ASN A 322 -4.16 6.91 -4.68
CA ASN A 322 -4.80 5.64 -4.98
C ASN A 322 -4.97 4.71 -3.76
N ASN A 323 -4.40 5.07 -2.60
CA ASN A 323 -4.20 4.20 -1.44
C ASN A 323 -4.76 4.80 -0.13
N SER A 324 -5.97 5.39 -0.20
CA SER A 324 -6.80 5.87 0.92
C SER A 324 -6.14 6.78 1.98
N GLY A 325 -4.97 7.36 1.72
CA GLY A 325 -4.18 7.99 2.79
C GLY A 325 -4.29 9.51 2.85
N THR A 326 -4.19 10.17 1.70
CA THR A 326 -3.98 11.63 1.66
C THR A 326 -4.80 12.26 0.56
N SER A 327 -5.66 13.21 0.95
CA SER A 327 -6.19 14.18 0.01
C SER A 327 -5.58 15.54 0.28
N LEU A 328 -5.24 16.25 -0.79
CA LEU A 328 -4.67 17.59 -0.73
C LEU A 328 -5.60 18.53 -1.48
N CYS A 329 -5.67 19.76 -0.99
CA CYS A 329 -6.37 20.83 -1.68
C CYS A 329 -5.46 21.99 -1.99
N TYR A 330 -5.60 22.50 -3.21
CA TYR A 330 -4.92 23.69 -3.68
C TYR A 330 -5.92 24.70 -4.22
N ALA A 331 -5.75 25.98 -3.89
CA ALA A 331 -6.34 27.04 -4.69
C ALA A 331 -5.48 27.27 -5.94
N ILE A 332 -6.11 27.36 -7.11
CA ILE A 332 -5.40 27.70 -8.35
C ILE A 332 -5.27 29.22 -8.40
N ALA A 333 -4.08 29.73 -8.05
CA ALA A 333 -3.79 31.16 -8.04
C ALA A 333 -3.54 31.70 -9.45
N ARG A 334 -2.80 30.95 -10.28
CA ARG A 334 -2.57 31.24 -11.70
C ARG A 334 -2.50 29.95 -12.49
N LEU A 335 -3.09 29.93 -13.67
CA LEU A 335 -2.94 28.87 -14.66
C LEU A 335 -2.91 29.51 -16.05
N THR A 336 -1.79 29.35 -16.73
CA THR A 336 -1.54 29.85 -18.09
C THR A 336 -0.91 28.75 -18.94
N ASP A 337 -0.60 29.05 -20.19
CA ASP A 337 0.10 28.12 -21.08
C ASP A 337 1.54 27.83 -20.63
N THR A 338 2.15 28.62 -19.73
CA THR A 338 3.56 28.44 -19.33
C THR A 338 3.79 28.36 -17.83
N GLU A 339 2.82 28.78 -17.01
CA GLU A 339 2.94 28.87 -15.56
C GLU A 339 1.69 28.35 -14.86
N LEU A 340 1.90 27.58 -13.80
CA LEU A 340 0.89 27.13 -12.85
C LEU A 340 1.35 27.53 -11.44
N ALA A 341 0.53 28.30 -10.74
CA ALA A 341 0.71 28.63 -9.34
C ALA A 341 -0.44 28.04 -8.52
N LEU A 342 -0.08 27.16 -7.57
CA LEU A 342 -0.98 26.50 -6.64
C LEU A 342 -0.71 27.00 -5.23
N ILE A 343 -1.76 27.29 -4.47
CA ILE A 343 -1.64 27.61 -3.04
C ILE A 343 -2.12 26.41 -2.25
N TYR A 344 -1.23 25.76 -1.49
CA TYR A 344 -1.59 24.63 -0.65
C TYR A 344 -2.38 25.09 0.59
N LEU A 345 -3.59 24.55 0.76
CA LEU A 345 -4.54 24.90 1.82
C LEU A 345 -4.50 23.79 2.88
N PRO A 346 -3.58 23.91 3.87
CA PRO A 346 -3.86 24.68 5.08
C PRO A 346 -2.79 25.74 5.44
N ARG A 347 -1.65 25.76 4.74
CA ARG A 347 -0.47 26.59 5.10
C ARG A 347 -0.32 27.86 4.26
N GLY A 348 -1.05 27.97 3.16
CA GLY A 348 -0.95 29.10 2.23
C GLY A 348 0.36 29.14 1.43
N THR A 349 1.12 28.05 1.40
CA THR A 349 2.37 27.97 0.66
C THR A 349 2.09 28.00 -0.84
N GLU A 350 2.65 28.98 -1.55
CA GLU A 350 2.58 29.06 -3.01
C GLU A 350 3.62 28.11 -3.63
N LEU A 351 3.17 27.26 -4.55
CA LEU A 351 3.96 26.34 -5.34
C LEU A 351 3.85 26.78 -6.80
N VAL A 352 4.98 27.11 -7.43
CA VAL A 352 5.02 27.63 -8.80
C VAL A 352 5.74 26.66 -9.70
N TYR A 353 5.09 26.29 -10.80
CA TYR A 353 5.55 25.35 -11.80
C TYR A 353 5.57 26.01 -13.19
N ARG A 354 6.52 25.59 -14.03
CA ARG A 354 6.56 25.92 -15.45
C ARG A 354 6.16 24.72 -16.29
N ARG A 355 5.42 24.97 -17.37
CA ARG A 355 5.11 23.93 -18.35
C ARG A 355 6.37 23.54 -19.11
N GLU A 356 6.54 22.25 -19.34
CA GLU A 356 7.55 21.71 -20.25
C GLU A 356 6.87 21.19 -21.52
N GLY A 357 7.28 21.74 -22.67
CA GLY A 357 6.73 21.39 -23.98
C GLY A 357 5.46 22.16 -24.28
#